data_AF-A0A6N9UWI7-F1
#
_entry.id   AF-A0A6N9UWI7-F1
#
_cell.length_a   1.000
_cell.length_b   1.000
_cell.length_c   1.000
_cell.angle_alpha   90.00
_cell.angle_beta   90.00
_cell.angle_gamma   90.00
#
_symmetry.space_group_name_H-M   'P 1'
#
loop_
_entity.id
_entity.type
_entity.pdbx_description
1 polymer ?
#
loop_
_entity_poly.entity_id
_entity_poly.type
_entity_poly.pdbx_seq_one_letter_code
_entity_poly.pdbx_strand_id
1 'polypeptide(L)'
;MVLAGAAAAAVLTGCSMEEAVCGGGEYPVLSVGGTGSACAPNGEEPPEGYTRYPEGKVPEHVGDEWDTYWQTHTVDENGKVVRVPEGG
;
A
#
# COMPACT_ATOMS: atom_id res chain seq x y z
N MET A 1 51.69 11.70 19.57
CA MET A 1 51.58 10.76 18.43
C MET A 1 50.14 10.30 18.35
N VAL A 2 49.53 10.47 17.18
CA VAL A 2 48.12 10.26 16.80
C VAL A 2 47.75 8.77 16.87
N LEU A 3 46.48 8.44 17.14
CA LEU A 3 45.68 7.32 16.57
C LEU A 3 44.30 7.34 17.26
N ALA A 4 43.34 8.17 16.82
CA ALA A 4 42.44 7.93 15.67
C ALA A 4 41.49 6.73 15.87
N GLY A 5 40.20 7.04 15.99
CA GLY A 5 39.12 6.33 15.28
C GLY A 5 38.62 5.01 15.87
N ALA A 6 37.43 5.06 16.47
CA ALA A 6 36.47 3.96 16.35
C ALA A 6 35.14 4.56 15.85
N ALA A 7 35.07 4.83 14.56
CA ALA A 7 33.80 5.04 13.89
C ALA A 7 33.10 3.68 13.82
N ALA A 8 32.11 3.47 14.69
CA ALA A 8 31.20 2.34 14.55
C ALA A 8 30.33 2.61 13.31
N ALA A 9 30.78 2.12 12.16
CA ALA A 9 29.96 2.03 10.96
C ALA A 9 28.88 0.97 11.23
N ALA A 10 27.73 1.41 11.75
CA ALA A 10 26.51 0.63 11.68
C ALA A 10 26.15 0.53 10.20
N VAL A 11 26.58 -0.56 9.57
CA VAL A 11 26.14 -0.94 8.23
C VAL A 11 24.67 -1.30 8.38
N LEU A 12 23.79 -0.33 8.15
CA LEU A 12 22.37 -0.59 7.94
C LEU A 12 22.30 -1.40 6.65
N THR A 13 22.45 -2.72 6.79
CA THR A 13 22.06 -3.66 5.76
C THR A 13 20.56 -3.44 5.58
N GLY A 14 20.20 -2.68 4.55
CA GLY A 14 18.82 -2.60 4.09
C GLY A 14 18.45 -4.01 3.66
N CYS A 15 17.89 -4.78 4.59
CA CYS A 15 17.28 -6.04 4.28
C CYS A 15 16.24 -5.76 3.19
N SER A 16 16.37 -6.42 2.04
CA SER A 16 15.44 -6.33 0.91
C SER A 16 14.11 -6.99 1.29
N MET A 17 13.43 -6.44 2.30
CA MET A 17 12.14 -6.90 2.78
C MET A 17 11.09 -6.19 1.93
N GLU A 18 10.34 -6.96 1.16
CA GLU A 18 9.12 -6.46 0.53
C GLU A 18 8.16 -6.07 1.65
N GLU A 19 7.89 -4.77 1.77
CA GLU A 19 7.01 -4.22 2.80
C GLU A 19 5.56 -4.58 2.44
N ALA A 20 4.86 -5.29 3.32
CA ALA A 20 3.44 -5.58 3.10
C ALA A 20 2.61 -4.29 3.15
N VAL A 21 1.56 -4.20 2.33
CA VAL A 21 0.68 -3.01 2.32
C VAL A 21 -0.07 -2.83 3.65
N CYS A 22 -0.48 -3.94 4.27
CA CYS A 22 -1.14 -3.95 5.58
C CYS A 22 -0.48 -4.98 6.52
N GLY A 23 -0.68 -4.80 7.82
CA GLY A 23 -0.24 -5.77 8.82
C GLY A 23 -0.99 -7.10 8.69
N GLY A 24 -0.42 -8.20 9.21
CA GLY A 24 -1.00 -9.55 9.05
C GLY A 24 -2.38 -9.77 9.70
N GLY A 25 -2.89 -8.83 10.50
CA GLY A 25 -4.24 -8.84 11.07
C GLY A 25 -5.27 -8.06 10.25
N GLU A 26 -4.84 -7.44 9.15
CA GLU A 26 -5.62 -6.51 8.36
C GLU A 26 -5.58 -6.90 6.88
N TYR A 27 -6.48 -6.31 6.10
CA TYR A 27 -6.50 -6.41 4.65
C TYR A 27 -6.62 -5.01 4.03
N PRO A 28 -6.05 -4.79 2.84
CA PRO A 28 -6.11 -3.49 2.19
C PRO A 28 -7.51 -3.23 1.61
N VAL A 29 -7.96 -1.98 1.72
CA VAL A 29 -9.19 -1.46 1.12
C VAL A 29 -8.89 -0.26 0.22
N LEU A 30 -9.74 -0.05 -0.78
CA LEU A 30 -9.63 0.99 -1.79
C LEU A 30 -10.67 2.07 -1.55
N SER A 31 -10.28 3.33 -1.59
CA SER A 31 -11.21 4.46 -1.57
C SER A 31 -12.08 4.45 -2.83
N VAL A 32 -13.40 4.60 -2.67
CA VAL A 32 -14.31 4.69 -3.81
C VAL A 32 -14.14 6.06 -4.47
N GLY A 33 -13.85 6.06 -5.78
CA GLY A 33 -13.69 7.29 -6.56
C GLY A 33 -12.34 8.00 -6.41
N GLY A 34 -11.43 7.48 -5.58
CA GLY A 34 -10.08 8.03 -5.37
C GLY A 34 -8.99 6.95 -5.36
N THR A 35 -7.72 7.36 -5.42
CA THR A 35 -6.56 6.45 -5.39
C THR A 35 -6.11 6.06 -3.98
N GLY A 36 -6.77 6.63 -2.96
CA GLY A 36 -6.43 6.37 -1.56
C GLY A 36 -6.67 4.92 -1.15
N SER A 37 -5.88 4.42 -0.22
CA SER A 37 -6.02 3.10 0.38
C SER A 37 -5.95 3.18 1.90
N ALA A 38 -6.49 2.15 2.56
CA ALA A 38 -6.40 1.99 4.01
C ALA A 38 -6.34 0.50 4.37
N CYS A 39 -6.12 0.20 5.65
CA CYS A 39 -6.16 -1.15 6.19
C CYS A 39 -7.42 -1.33 7.05
N ALA A 40 -8.14 -2.42 6.83
CA ALA A 40 -9.29 -2.81 7.63
C ALA A 40 -9.02 -4.15 8.34
N PRO A 41 -9.52 -4.38 9.56
CA PRO A 41 -9.27 -5.64 10.27
C PRO A 41 -9.90 -6.84 9.56
N ASN A 42 -9.21 -7.98 9.57
CA ASN A 42 -9.71 -9.20 8.94
C ASN A 42 -11.07 -9.63 9.51
N GLY A 43 -12.00 -9.95 8.60
CA GLY A 43 -13.37 -10.37 8.94
C GLY A 43 -14.36 -9.22 9.14
N GLU A 44 -13.91 -7.97 9.14
CA GLU A 44 -14.78 -6.79 9.21
C GLU A 44 -15.13 -6.25 7.82
N GLU A 45 -16.25 -5.52 7.72
CA GLU A 45 -16.63 -4.79 6.51
C GLU A 45 -15.72 -3.57 6.30
N PRO A 46 -15.46 -3.16 5.05
CA PRO A 46 -14.71 -1.93 4.78
C PRO A 46 -15.37 -0.71 5.46
N PRO A 47 -14.58 0.27 5.92
CA PRO A 47 -15.11 1.52 6.45
C PRO A 47 -15.90 2.29 5.37
N GLU A 48 -16.78 3.20 5.80
CA GLU A 48 -17.57 4.04 4.89
C GLU A 48 -16.65 4.81 3.90
N GLY A 49 -17.04 4.82 2.62
CA GLY A 49 -16.24 5.43 1.55
C GLY A 49 -15.11 4.55 1.00
N TYR A 50 -14.96 3.33 1.52
CA TYR A 50 -14.01 2.33 1.02
C TYR A 50 -14.71 1.07 0.54
N THR A 51 -14.02 0.32 -0.30
CA THR A 51 -14.46 -0.96 -0.82
C THR A 51 -13.33 -1.98 -0.83
N ARG A 52 -13.67 -3.25 -0.98
CA ARG A 52 -12.68 -4.31 -1.23
C ARG A 52 -12.13 -4.16 -2.64
N TYR A 53 -10.85 -4.45 -2.81
CA TYR A 53 -10.27 -4.59 -4.14
C TYR A 53 -10.97 -5.71 -4.92
N PRO A 54 -11.11 -5.58 -6.25
CA PRO A 54 -11.56 -6.67 -7.10
C PRO A 54 -10.69 -7.93 -6.90
N GLU A 55 -11.30 -9.10 -7.04
CA GLU A 55 -10.59 -10.38 -6.90
C GLU A 55 -9.40 -10.46 -7.87
N GLY A 56 -8.25 -10.91 -7.36
CA GLY A 56 -7.00 -10.98 -8.12
C GLY A 56 -6.34 -9.63 -8.41
N LYS A 57 -6.87 -8.52 -7.84
CA LYS A 57 -6.33 -7.16 -7.98
C LYS A 57 -5.99 -6.50 -6.64
N VAL A 58 -5.65 -7.32 -5.66
CA VAL A 58 -5.35 -6.91 -4.29
C VAL A 58 -3.84 -6.64 -4.20
N PRO A 59 -3.40 -5.47 -3.71
CA PRO A 59 -1.99 -5.23 -3.45
C PRO A 59 -1.53 -5.97 -2.20
N GLU A 60 -0.44 -6.71 -2.29
CA GLU A 60 0.16 -7.49 -1.21
C GLU A 60 1.38 -6.76 -0.63
N HIS A 61 2.20 -6.16 -1.48
CA HIS A 61 3.42 -5.44 -1.12
C HIS A 61 3.46 -4.03 -1.71
N VAL A 62 4.08 -3.11 -0.98
CA VAL A 62 4.34 -1.74 -1.46
C VAL A 62 5.22 -1.81 -2.71
N GLY A 63 4.77 -1.16 -3.78
CA GLY A 63 5.43 -1.15 -5.08
C GLY A 63 5.15 -2.39 -5.95
N ASP A 64 4.27 -3.29 -5.54
CA ASP A 64 3.84 -4.38 -6.41
C ASP A 64 2.99 -3.89 -7.59
N GLU A 65 2.61 -4.83 -8.48
CA GLU A 65 1.81 -4.53 -9.67
C GLU A 65 0.52 -3.80 -9.33
N TRP A 66 -0.18 -4.24 -8.28
CA TRP A 66 -1.47 -3.70 -7.90
C TRP A 66 -1.34 -2.40 -7.14
N ASP A 67 -0.39 -2.29 -6.22
CA ASP A 67 -0.07 -1.04 -5.52
C ASP A 67 0.22 0.07 -6.53
N THR A 68 1.02 -0.24 -7.55
CA THR A 68 1.33 0.69 -8.65
C THR A 68 0.12 0.99 -9.52
N TYR A 69 -0.67 -0.03 -9.90
CA TYR A 69 -1.85 0.15 -10.75
C TYR A 69 -2.87 1.12 -10.14
N TRP A 70 -3.12 0.97 -8.84
CA TRP A 70 -4.10 1.76 -8.09
C TRP A 70 -3.65 3.20 -7.82
N GLN A 71 -2.38 3.56 -8.02
CA GLN A 71 -1.92 4.96 -7.98
C GLN A 71 -2.59 5.85 -9.03
N THR A 72 -3.24 5.27 -10.05
CA THR A 72 -3.95 6.03 -11.10
C THR A 72 -5.36 5.52 -11.37
N HIS A 73 -5.79 4.47 -10.68
CA HIS A 73 -7.10 3.85 -10.88
C HIS A 73 -7.88 3.80 -9.58
N THR A 74 -9.18 3.63 -9.70
CA THR A 74 -10.09 3.45 -8.56
C THR A 74 -11.30 2.62 -8.99
N VAL A 75 -12.14 2.26 -8.03
CA VAL A 75 -13.49 1.75 -8.26
C VAL A 75 -14.47 2.90 -8.04
N ASP A 76 -15.32 3.19 -9.03
CA ASP A 76 -16.36 4.20 -8.92
C ASP A 76 -17.58 3.73 -8.10
N GLU A 77 -18.54 4.62 -7.87
CA GLU A 77 -19.78 4.33 -7.12
C GLU A 77 -20.62 3.20 -7.74
N ASN A 78 -20.39 2.86 -9.01
CA ASN A 78 -21.08 1.78 -9.71
C ASN A 78 -20.30 0.45 -9.67
N GLY A 79 -19.17 0.40 -8.96
CA GLY A 79 -18.30 -0.77 -8.90
C GLY A 79 -17.41 -0.95 -10.13
N LYS A 80 -17.27 0.07 -10.99
CA LYS A 80 -16.44 -0.01 -12.20
C LYS A 80 -15.04 0.50 -11.94
N VAL A 81 -14.03 -0.22 -12.43
CA VAL A 81 -12.64 0.26 -12.43
C VAL A 81 -12.47 1.38 -13.45
N VAL A 82 -12.04 2.55 -13.00
CA VAL A 82 -11.83 3.75 -13.80
C VAL A 82 -10.48 4.40 -13.48
N ARG A 83 -9.96 5.22 -14.40
CA ARG A 83 -8.76 6.03 -14.16
C ARG A 83 -9.16 7.31 -13.44
N VAL A 84 -8.42 7.70 -12.41
CA VAL A 84 -8.63 8.96 -11.69
C VAL A 84 -8.03 10.11 -12.52
N PRO A 85 -8.76 11.20 -12.76
CA PRO A 85 -8.22 12.38 -13.44
C PRO A 85 -7.09 12.99 -12.61
N GLU A 86 -6.02 13.45 -13.27
CA GLU A 86 -4.86 14.02 -12.58
C GLU A 86 -5.26 15.26 -11.77
N GLY A 87 -5.05 15.24 -10.45
CA GLY A 87 -5.37 16.33 -9.52
C GLY A 87 -6.54 16.11 -8.56
N GLY A 88 -7.00 14.87 -8.39
CA GLY A 88 -7.99 14.47 -7.37
C GLY A 88 -7.40 14.30 -5.98
#